data_AF-A0A1T4UJ80-F1
#
_entry.id   AF-A0A1T4UJ80-F1
#
_cell.length_a   1.000
_cell.length_b   1.000
_cell.length_c   1.000
_cell.angle_alpha   90.00
_cell.angle_beta   90.00
_cell.angle_gamma   90.00
#
_symmetry.space_group_name_H-M   'P 1'
#
loop_
_entity.id
_entity.type
_entity.pdbx_description
1 polymer ?
#
loop_
_entity_poly.entity_id
_entity_poly.type
_entity_poly.pdbx_seq_one_letter_code
_entity_poly.pdbx_strand_id
1 'polypeptide(L)' 'MENELFDYSNDILSSVEVNERCEAYITKYYAVGKQLTIERVGPEDTKTQMHAFIDACRAWANSDTPKPKDLYSLSPFT' A
#
# COMPACT_ATOMS: atom_id res chain seq x y z
N MET A 1 11.06 -22.06 -17.62
CA MET A 1 10.51 -21.80 -16.29
C MET A 1 9.20 -21.09 -16.53
N GLU A 2 8.10 -21.83 -16.41
CA GLU A 2 6.75 -21.31 -16.63
C GLU A 2 6.45 -20.20 -15.63
N ASN A 3 5.83 -19.12 -16.11
CA ASN A 3 5.23 -18.10 -15.27
C ASN A 3 4.03 -18.72 -14.55
N GLU A 4 4.26 -19.33 -13.39
CA GLU A 4 3.19 -19.65 -12.47
C GLU A 4 2.55 -18.34 -12.00
N LEU A 5 1.46 -17.96 -12.65
CA LEU A 5 0.51 -16.98 -12.12
C LEU A 5 -0.07 -17.61 -10.85
N PHE A 6 0.49 -17.26 -9.70
CA PHE A 6 -0.06 -17.64 -8.40
C PHE A 6 -1.48 -17.09 -8.30
N ASP A 7 -2.46 -17.99 -8.32
CA ASP A 7 -3.87 -17.67 -8.19
C ASP A 7 -4.21 -17.40 -6.72
N TYR A 8 -4.04 -16.15 -6.30
CA TYR A 8 -4.43 -15.67 -4.98
C TYR A 8 -5.95 -15.42 -4.85
N SER A 9 -6.80 -15.97 -5.72
CA SER A 9 -8.25 -15.72 -5.69
C SER A 9 -8.95 -16.34 -4.47
N ASN A 10 -8.32 -17.33 -3.82
CA ASN A 10 -8.91 -18.09 -2.71
C ASN A 10 -8.21 -17.88 -1.35
N ASP A 11 -7.16 -17.06 -1.26
CA ASP A 11 -6.51 -16.76 0.01
C ASP A 11 -7.35 -15.73 0.78
N ILE A 12 -8.22 -16.21 1.67
CA ILE A 12 -8.79 -15.35 2.72
C ILE A 12 -7.64 -14.98 3.65
N LEU A 13 -7.04 -13.81 3.41
CA LEU A 13 -6.05 -13.27 4.31
C LEU A 13 -6.68 -13.00 5.68
N SER A 14 -5.99 -13.39 6.75
CA SER A 14 -6.33 -12.90 8.07
C SER A 14 -6.13 -11.37 8.14
N SER A 15 -6.86 -10.71 9.05
CA SER A 15 -6.70 -9.27 9.27
C SER A 15 -5.27 -8.88 9.63
N VAL A 16 -4.52 -9.77 10.29
CA VAL A 16 -3.10 -9.57 10.61
C VAL A 16 -2.26 -9.51 9.32
N GLU A 17 -2.42 -10.51 8.44
CA GLU A 17 -1.66 -10.57 7.17
C GLU A 17 -2.00 -9.39 6.24
N VAL A 18 -3.25 -8.95 6.22
CA VAL A 18 -3.70 -7.77 5.48
C VAL A 18 -2.97 -6.52 5.99
N ASN A 19 -2.97 -6.31 7.30
CA ASN A 19 -2.33 -5.14 7.92
C ASN A 19 -0.81 -5.16 7.73
N GLU A 20 -0.15 -6.29 7.94
CA GLU A 20 1.29 -6.43 7.72
C GLU A 20 1.68 -6.13 6.27
N ARG A 21 0.89 -6.62 5.31
CA ARG A 21 1.14 -6.39 3.89
C ARG A 21 0.91 -4.93 3.51
N CYS A 22 -0.13 -4.29 4.05
CA CYS A 22 -0.40 -2.86 3.88
C CYS A 22 0.80 -2.02 4.37
N GLU A 23 1.24 -2.25 5.61
CA GLU A 23 2.35 -1.52 6.23
C GLU A 23 3.68 -1.75 5.50
N ALA A 24 3.95 -2.99 5.07
CA ALA A 24 5.13 -3.29 4.26
C ALA A 24 5.10 -2.54 2.92
N TYR A 25 3.93 -2.45 2.28
CA TYR A 25 3.78 -1.76 0.99
C TYR A 25 3.90 -0.24 1.13
N ILE A 26 3.32 0.35 2.19
CA ILE A 26 3.51 1.77 2.53
C ILE A 26 5.00 2.05 2.77
N THR A 27 5.65 1.24 3.60
CA THR A 27 7.06 1.41 3.97
C THR A 27 8.01 1.28 2.78
N LYS A 28 7.67 0.43 1.79
CA LYS A 28 8.45 0.27 0.56
C LYS A 28 8.61 1.59 -0.21
N TYR A 29 7.57 2.41 -0.30
CA TYR A 29 7.59 3.68 -1.06
C TYR A 29 7.82 4.90 -0.17
N TYR A 30 7.28 4.88 1.04
CA TYR A 30 7.35 5.93 2.03
C TYR A 30 7.76 5.35 3.38
N ALA A 31 9.05 5.05 3.55
CA ALA A 31 9.60 4.73 4.86
C ALA A 31 9.30 5.87 5.86
N VAL A 32 9.17 5.55 7.15
CA VAL A 32 8.79 6.52 8.19
C VAL A 32 9.65 7.79 8.17
N GLY A 33 10.98 7.67 8.01
CA GLY A 33 11.86 8.83 7.90
C GLY A 33 11.58 9.72 6.67
N LYS A 34 11.17 9.12 5.55
CA LYS A 34 10.74 9.85 4.34
C LYS A 34 9.40 10.55 4.59
N GLN A 35 8.44 9.90 5.24
CA GLN A 35 7.16 10.51 5.62
C GLN A 35 7.38 11.76 6.49
N LEU A 36 8.16 11.62 7.57
CA LEU A 36 8.49 12.73 8.47
C LEU A 36 9.19 13.89 7.75
N THR A 37 10.06 13.57 6.79
CA THR A 37 10.76 14.58 5.98
C THR A 37 9.80 15.33 5.06
N ILE A 38 8.91 14.60 4.37
CA ILE A 38 7.88 15.19 3.49
C ILE A 38 6.92 16.08 4.30
N GLU A 39 6.48 15.63 5.47
CA GLU A 39 5.63 16.45 6.34
C GLU A 39 6.32 17.74 6.79
N ARG A 40 7.60 17.64 7.17
CA ARG A 40 8.35 18.77 7.72
C ARG A 40 8.72 19.82 6.67
N VAL A 41 9.15 19.41 5.49
CA VAL A 41 9.76 20.31 4.48
C VAL A 41 9.32 20.04 3.04
N GLY A 42 8.49 19.03 2.80
CA GLY A 42 8.01 18.70 1.46
C GLY A 42 7.08 19.77 0.90
N PRO A 43 7.03 19.95 -0.43
CA PRO A 43 6.01 20.78 -1.04
C PRO A 43 4.61 20.14 -0.88
N GLU A 44 3.57 20.97 -0.91
CA GLU A 44 2.19 20.54 -0.62
C GLU A 44 1.65 19.48 -1.59
N ASP A 45 2.06 19.53 -2.86
CA ASP A 45 1.72 18.51 -3.85
C ASP A 45 2.27 17.13 -3.46
N THR A 46 3.50 17.08 -2.96
CA THR A 46 4.21 15.87 -2.56
C THR A 46 3.61 15.29 -1.28
N LYS A 47 3.20 16.13 -0.33
CA LYS A 47 2.43 15.71 0.85
C LYS A 47 1.09 15.11 0.43
N THR A 48 0.39 15.79 -0.47
CA THR A 48 -0.92 15.34 -0.98
C THR A 48 -0.80 13.98 -1.66
N GLN A 49 0.20 13.78 -2.52
CA GLN A 49 0.47 12.50 -3.17
C GLN A 49 0.79 11.39 -2.16
N MET A 50 1.64 11.68 -1.16
CA MET A 50 1.98 10.72 -0.11
C MET A 50 0.74 10.31 0.70
N HIS A 51 -0.07 11.26 1.14
CA HIS A 51 -1.30 11.00 1.89
C HIS A 51 -2.29 10.18 1.07
N ALA A 52 -2.53 10.58 -0.18
CA ALA A 52 -3.44 9.87 -1.08
C ALA A 52 -3.01 8.40 -1.27
N PHE A 53 -1.72 8.13 -1.44
CA PHE A 53 -1.21 6.77 -1.55
C PHE A 53 -1.39 5.96 -0.26
N ILE A 54 -1.02 6.52 0.90
CA ILE A 54 -1.14 5.85 2.21
C ILE A 54 -2.62 5.55 2.51
N ASP A 55 -3.51 6.50 2.26
CA ASP A 55 -4.95 6.36 2.48
C ASP A 55 -5.55 5.30 1.57
N ALA A 56 -5.12 5.23 0.30
CA ALA A 56 -5.54 4.16 -0.61
C ALA A 56 -5.10 2.77 -0.11
N CYS A 57 -3.88 2.64 0.40
CA CYS A 57 -3.39 1.37 0.98
C CYS A 57 -4.23 0.97 2.21
N ARG A 58 -4.52 1.93 3.09
CA ARG A 58 -5.36 1.69 4.28
C ARG A 58 -6.81 1.38 3.92
N ALA A 59 -7.35 2.02 2.88
CA ALA A 59 -8.69 1.71 2.37
C ALA A 59 -8.76 0.29 1.82
N TRP A 60 -7.71 -0.16 1.12
CA TRP A 60 -7.58 -1.57 0.72
C TRP A 60 -7.60 -2.50 1.93
N ALA A 61 -6.78 -2.23 2.95
CA ALA A 61 -6.69 -3.07 4.15
C ALA A 61 -8.00 -3.19 4.93
N ASN A 62 -8.82 -2.14 4.92
CA ASN A 62 -10.12 -2.08 5.59
C ASN A 62 -11.29 -2.53 4.72
N SER A 63 -11.06 -3.01 3.51
CA SER A 63 -12.12 -3.53 2.64
C SER A 63 -12.65 -4.89 3.14
N ASP A 64 -13.90 -5.24 2.79
CA ASP A 64 -14.51 -6.50 3.22
C ASP A 64 -13.79 -7.74 2.65
N THR A 65 -13.13 -7.59 1.49
CA THR A 65 -12.44 -8.68 0.78
C THR A 65 -11.13 -8.17 0.14
N PRO A 66 -10.11 -7.88 0.95
CA PRO A 66 -8.86 -7.29 0.47
C PRO A 66 -8.08 -8.29 -0.39
N LYS A 67 -8.05 -8.07 -1.72
CA LYS A 67 -7.30 -8.94 -2.63
C LYS A 67 -5.88 -8.42 -2.78
N PRO A 68 -4.83 -9.26 -2.63
CA PRO A 68 -3.43 -8.82 -2.73
C PRO A 68 -3.11 -8.03 -4.01
N LYS A 69 -3.68 -8.44 -5.15
CA LYS A 69 -3.45 -7.79 -6.45
C LYS A 69 -3.92 -6.33 -6.49
N ASP A 70 -4.95 -5.99 -5.70
CA ASP A 70 -5.53 -4.65 -5.70
C ASP A 70 -4.60 -3.67 -4.98
N LEU A 71 -3.91 -4.12 -3.92
CA LEU A 71 -2.85 -3.36 -3.25
C LEU A 71 -1.71 -3.01 -4.22
N TYR A 72 -1.24 -4.00 -4.99
CA TYR A 72 -0.13 -3.81 -5.94
C TYR A 72 -0.49 -2.97 -7.17
N SER A 73 -1.78 -2.73 -7.38
CA SER A 73 -2.26 -1.79 -8.40
C SER A 73 -2.21 -0.33 -7.93
N LEU A 74 -2.01 -0.09 -6.63
CA LEU A 74 -1.82 1.26 -6.10
C LEU A 74 -0.40 1.75 -6.39
N SER A 75 -0.31 2.93 -7.02
CA SER A 75 0.95 3.61 -7.35
C SER A 75 1.04 4.95 -6.59
N PRO A 76 2.22 5.30 -6.03
CA PRO A 76 2.45 6.62 -5.47
C PRO A 76 2.72 7.70 -6.55
N PHE A 77 2.86 7.28 -7.81
CA PHE A 77 3.10 8.16 -8.96
C PHE A 77 1.97 7.94 -9.97
N THR A 78 0.87 8.69 -9.82
CA THR A 78 -0.24 8.70 -10.78
C THR A 78 -0.40 10.11 -11.33
#